data_AF-A0A8C5RQM3-F1
#
_entry.id   AF-A0A8C5RQM3-F1
#
_cell.length_a   1.000
_cell.length_b   1.000
_cell.length_c   1.000
_cell.angle_alpha   90.00
_cell.angle_beta   90.00
_cell.angle_gamma   90.00
#
_symmetry.space_group_name_H-M   'P 1'
#
loop_
_entity.id
_entity.type
_entity.pdbx_description
1 polymer ?
#
loop_
_entity_poly.entity_id
_entity_poly.type
_entity_poly.pdbx_seq_one_letter_code
_entity_poly.pdbx_strand_id
1 'polypeptide(L)'
;MGLLGEVTRGLVRGADRMSAWTSKRGPRTFFKSRGCKVFGCITSSRKFLLVKDQVPVLMVPDLTGFKLKAYVSYRAPAGSEPPLTARALFQQTAAPLIEKDVKEGVFDPDALEKYGFESSQEGRLFRLFPKNFVR
;
A
#
# COMPACT_ATOMS: atom_id res chain seq x y z
N MET A 1 28.11 32.26 -10.76
CA MET A 1 27.14 32.65 -11.82
C MET A 1 27.59 34.01 -12.34
N GLY A 2 28.38 34.07 -13.42
CA GLY A 2 28.98 35.31 -13.93
C GLY A 2 28.32 35.80 -15.22
N LEU A 3 28.60 37.06 -15.58
CA LEU A 3 28.05 37.80 -16.73
C LEU A 3 28.09 37.01 -18.05
N LEU A 4 29.20 36.31 -18.33
CA LEU A 4 29.38 35.48 -19.53
C LEU A 4 28.39 34.31 -19.59
N GLY A 5 27.99 33.74 -18.45
CA GLY A 5 26.99 32.67 -18.36
C GLY A 5 25.57 33.15 -18.67
N GLU A 6 25.28 34.43 -18.43
CA GLU A 6 23.99 35.05 -18.76
C GLU A 6 23.92 35.42 -20.24
N VAL A 7 25.01 35.93 -20.82
CA VAL A 7 25.12 36.27 -22.26
C VAL A 7 25.01 35.01 -23.13
N THR A 8 25.69 33.92 -22.74
CA THR A 8 25.62 32.64 -23.45
C THR A 8 24.22 31.99 -23.40
N ARG A 9 23.51 32.10 -22.26
CA ARG A 9 22.08 31.71 -22.17
C ARG A 9 21.17 32.54 -23.08
N GLY A 10 21.50 33.81 -23.31
CA GLY A 10 20.77 34.69 -24.23
C GLY A 10 20.98 34.34 -25.71
N LEU A 11 22.13 33.75 -26.06
CA LEU A 11 22.51 33.39 -27.43
C LEU A 11 22.05 31.98 -27.84
N VAL A 12 22.14 30.98 -26.94
CA VAL A 12 21.63 29.62 -27.18
C VAL A 12 20.16 29.55 -26.78
N ARG A 13 19.30 30.29 -27.50
CA ARG A 13 17.86 30.39 -27.22
C ARG A 13 17.09 29.21 -27.81
N GLY A 14 16.41 28.46 -26.95
CA GLY A 14 15.44 27.44 -27.32
C GLY A 14 14.66 26.97 -26.10
N ALA A 15 13.43 26.49 -26.29
CA ALA A 15 12.69 25.83 -25.21
C ALA A 15 13.34 24.48 -24.89
N ASP A 16 13.61 24.22 -23.61
CA ASP A 16 14.20 22.96 -23.16
C ASP A 16 13.18 21.81 -23.33
N ARG A 17 13.57 20.81 -24.15
CA ARG A 17 12.78 19.60 -24.46
C ARG A 17 13.20 18.37 -23.66
N MET A 18 14.34 18.42 -22.96
CA MET A 18 14.92 17.26 -22.26
C MET A 18 14.52 17.21 -20.79
N SER A 19 14.20 18.36 -20.19
CA SER A 19 13.78 18.40 -18.80
C SER A 19 12.33 17.98 -18.59
N ALA A 20 12.08 17.34 -17.45
CA ALA A 20 10.75 16.89 -17.07
C ALA A 20 9.75 18.05 -17.08
N TRP A 21 8.62 17.83 -17.73
CA TRP A 21 7.54 18.79 -17.76
C TRP A 21 6.89 18.91 -16.36
N THR A 22 6.75 20.12 -15.81
CA THR A 22 6.26 20.33 -14.44
C THR A 22 5.19 21.41 -14.35
N SER A 23 4.50 21.49 -13.21
CA SER A 23 3.49 22.52 -12.93
C SER A 23 4.01 23.96 -12.86
N LYS A 24 5.34 24.18 -12.89
CA LYS A 24 5.95 25.53 -12.89
C LYS A 24 6.23 26.04 -14.30
N ARG A 25 5.87 25.25 -15.32
CA ARG A 25 6.04 25.58 -16.74
C ARG A 25 4.68 25.75 -17.39
N GLY A 26 4.64 26.57 -18.42
CA GLY A 26 3.43 26.86 -19.17
C GLY A 26 2.59 28.01 -18.60
N PRO A 27 1.46 28.31 -19.24
CA PRO A 27 0.58 29.42 -18.87
C PRO A 27 -0.28 29.09 -17.65
N ARG A 28 -1.05 30.07 -17.16
CA ARG A 28 -1.91 29.98 -15.97
C ARG A 28 -2.90 28.79 -15.98
N THR A 29 -3.40 28.39 -17.14
CA THR A 29 -4.36 27.28 -17.29
C THR A 29 -3.71 25.90 -17.15
N PHE A 30 -2.37 25.83 -17.14
CA PHE A 30 -1.65 24.59 -17.15
C PHE A 30 -1.56 23.96 -15.75
N PHE A 31 -2.47 23.04 -15.43
CA PHE A 31 -2.57 22.40 -14.11
C PHE A 31 -2.15 20.91 -14.14
N LYS A 32 -0.84 20.64 -14.00
CA LYS A 32 -0.29 19.26 -14.01
C LYS A 32 -0.30 18.54 -12.64
N SER A 33 -0.47 19.27 -11.53
CA SER A 33 -0.30 18.76 -10.15
C SER A 33 1.11 18.21 -9.83
N ARG A 34 1.29 17.62 -8.63
CA ARG A 34 2.56 17.08 -8.12
C ARG A 34 2.43 15.68 -7.50
N GLY A 35 1.40 14.92 -7.87
CA GLY A 35 1.18 13.56 -7.38
C GLY A 35 0.37 13.45 -6.08
N CYS A 36 -0.07 14.58 -5.51
CA CYS A 36 -1.07 14.58 -4.44
C CYS A 36 -2.37 13.92 -4.93
N LYS A 37 -2.88 12.94 -4.18
CA LYS A 37 -4.17 12.30 -4.45
C LYS A 37 -5.29 13.24 -4.01
N VAL A 38 -6.39 13.26 -4.75
CA VAL A 38 -7.53 14.14 -4.47
C VAL A 38 -8.50 13.41 -3.53
N PHE A 39 -8.91 14.06 -2.45
CA PHE A 39 -9.79 13.52 -1.40
C PHE A 39 -11.23 14.07 -1.48
N GLY A 40 -11.67 14.45 -2.68
CA GLY A 40 -12.96 15.06 -2.89
C GLY A 40 -13.19 15.49 -4.33
N CYS A 41 -14.14 16.40 -4.54
CA CYS A 41 -14.48 16.89 -5.87
C CYS A 41 -14.76 18.40 -5.88
N ILE A 42 -14.64 19.01 -7.07
CA ILE A 42 -15.01 20.41 -7.29
C ILE A 42 -16.48 20.44 -7.73
N THR A 43 -17.29 21.23 -7.04
CA THR A 43 -18.72 21.42 -7.35
C THR A 43 -18.91 22.32 -8.57
N SER A 44 -20.14 22.38 -9.12
CA SER A 44 -20.52 23.31 -10.20
C SER A 44 -20.23 24.78 -9.85
N SER A 45 -20.32 25.14 -8.56
CA SER A 45 -19.98 26.46 -8.04
C SER A 45 -18.47 26.76 -7.93
N ARG A 46 -17.61 25.84 -8.38
CA ARG A 46 -16.14 25.86 -8.24
C ARG A 46 -15.63 25.81 -6.79
N LYS A 47 -16.51 25.53 -5.82
CA LYS A 47 -16.10 25.23 -4.43
C LYS A 47 -15.63 23.77 -4.34
N PHE A 48 -14.58 23.53 -3.56
CA PHE A 48 -14.08 22.19 -3.27
C PHE A 48 -14.89 21.56 -2.13
N LEU A 49 -15.35 20.33 -2.34
CA LEU A 49 -16.04 19.53 -1.33
C LEU A 49 -15.16 18.35 -0.92
N LEU A 50 -14.79 18.33 0.35
CA LEU A 50 -14.00 17.25 0.96
C LEU A 50 -14.90 16.06 1.28
N VAL A 51 -14.53 14.86 0.83
CA VAL A 51 -15.24 13.61 1.16
C VAL A 51 -14.49 12.95 2.30
N LYS A 52 -15.08 12.92 3.51
CA LYS A 52 -14.42 12.42 4.72
C LYS A 52 -13.94 10.98 4.58
N ASP A 53 -14.70 10.13 3.90
CA ASP A 53 -14.37 8.71 3.72
C ASP A 53 -13.15 8.48 2.81
N GLN A 54 -12.76 9.47 1.99
CA GLN A 54 -11.56 9.41 1.17
C GLN A 54 -10.31 9.88 1.92
N VAL A 55 -10.47 10.52 3.08
CA VAL A 55 -9.36 11.00 3.90
C VAL A 55 -8.77 9.82 4.67
N PRO A 56 -7.47 9.47 4.49
CA PRO A 56 -6.87 8.35 5.18
C PRO A 56 -6.78 8.63 6.68
N VAL A 57 -7.17 7.64 7.49
CA VAL A 57 -7.06 7.68 8.95
C VAL A 57 -5.86 6.84 9.39
N LEU A 58 -4.98 7.42 10.20
CA LEU A 58 -3.84 6.71 10.77
C LEU A 58 -4.30 5.93 12.00
N MET A 59 -4.28 4.61 11.90
CA MET A 59 -4.58 3.70 13.02
C MET A 59 -3.33 3.54 13.90
N VAL A 60 -3.27 4.27 15.02
CA VAL A 60 -2.13 4.27 15.94
C VAL A 60 -2.47 3.43 17.19
N PRO A 61 -1.75 2.33 17.46
CA PRO A 61 -1.95 1.52 18.67
C PRO A 61 -1.34 2.20 19.91
N ASP A 62 -1.83 1.84 21.09
CA ASP A 62 -1.16 2.21 22.35
C ASP A 62 0.13 1.41 22.53
N LEU A 63 1.20 2.09 22.94
CA LEU A 63 2.54 1.53 23.13
C LEU A 63 2.96 1.48 24.61
N THR A 64 2.04 1.74 25.54
CA THR A 64 2.32 1.59 26.97
C THR A 64 2.77 0.16 27.30
N GLY A 65 3.94 0.00 27.94
CA GLY A 65 4.51 -1.31 28.28
C GLY A 65 5.06 -2.12 27.09
N PHE A 66 5.22 -1.53 25.90
CA PHE A 66 5.74 -2.24 24.73
C PHE A 66 7.22 -2.60 24.89
N LYS A 67 7.54 -3.90 24.81
CA LYS A 67 8.88 -4.44 25.10
C LYS A 67 9.86 -4.33 23.92
N LEU A 68 9.36 -4.35 22.68
CA LEU A 68 10.20 -4.32 21.49
C LEU A 68 10.78 -2.92 21.29
N LYS A 69 12.03 -2.86 20.82
CA LYS A 69 12.77 -1.62 20.57
C LYS A 69 13.17 -1.54 19.11
N ALA A 70 13.47 -0.33 18.63
CA ALA A 70 13.92 -0.10 17.26
C ALA A 70 15.25 -0.80 16.91
N TYR A 71 16.04 -1.17 17.91
CA TYR A 71 17.33 -1.83 17.76
C TYR A 71 17.40 -3.12 18.57
N VAL A 72 18.13 -4.10 18.04
CA VAL A 72 18.38 -5.41 18.65
C VAL A 72 19.84 -5.50 19.09
N SER A 73 20.10 -6.23 20.18
CA SER A 73 21.46 -6.47 20.68
C SER A 73 22.24 -7.43 19.77
N TYR A 74 23.53 -7.16 19.58
CA TYR A 74 24.47 -8.06 18.89
C TYR A 74 24.67 -9.42 19.55
N ARG A 75 24.19 -9.59 20.80
CA ARG A 75 24.22 -10.89 21.48
C ARG A 75 23.17 -11.88 20.94
N ALA A 76 22.23 -11.42 20.12
CA ALA A 76 21.24 -12.31 19.50
C ALA A 76 21.91 -13.24 18.48
N PRO A 77 21.55 -14.54 18.46
CA PRO A 77 22.06 -15.46 17.44
C PRO A 77 21.58 -15.04 16.04
N ALA A 78 22.32 -15.46 15.01
CA ALA A 78 21.91 -15.24 13.63
C ALA A 78 20.60 -15.99 13.33
N GLY A 79 19.65 -15.31 12.69
CA GLY A 79 18.39 -15.93 12.26
C GLY A 79 18.63 -16.93 11.13
N SER A 80 18.10 -18.14 11.27
CA SER A 80 18.20 -19.22 10.28
C SER A 80 16.87 -19.55 9.60
N GLU A 81 15.87 -18.68 9.76
CA GLU A 81 14.50 -18.98 9.34
C GLU A 81 14.34 -18.92 7.82
N PRO A 82 13.75 -19.96 7.19
CA PRO A 82 13.45 -19.95 5.77
C PRO A 82 12.29 -18.98 5.46
N PRO A 83 12.17 -18.51 4.20
CA PRO A 83 11.04 -17.68 3.80
C PRO A 83 9.71 -18.43 3.95
N LEU A 84 8.70 -17.74 4.45
CA LEU A 84 7.37 -18.29 4.67
C LEU A 84 6.69 -18.62 3.32
N THR A 85 6.15 -19.84 3.22
CA THR A 85 5.45 -20.32 2.01
C THR A 85 3.99 -20.64 2.32
N ALA A 86 3.12 -20.64 1.29
CA ALA A 86 1.71 -21.00 1.45
C ALA A 86 1.52 -22.42 2.01
N ARG A 87 2.38 -23.36 1.59
CA ARG A 87 2.40 -24.73 2.11
C ARG A 87 2.76 -24.76 3.60
N ALA A 88 3.81 -24.03 4.00
CA ALA A 88 4.21 -23.97 5.40
C ALA A 88 3.09 -23.37 6.28
N LEU A 89 2.44 -22.30 5.82
CA LEU A 89 1.28 -21.71 6.49
C LEU A 89 0.10 -22.68 6.62
N PHE A 90 -0.25 -23.38 5.54
CA PHE A 90 -1.32 -24.38 5.55
C PHE A 90 -1.03 -25.50 6.55
N GLN A 91 0.21 -26.01 6.55
CA GLN A 91 0.66 -27.06 7.47
C GLN A 91 0.60 -26.63 8.94
N GLN A 92 0.87 -25.36 9.23
CA GLN A 92 0.84 -24.83 10.60
C GLN A 92 -0.57 -24.54 11.12
N THR A 93 -1.53 -24.24 10.24
CA THR A 93 -2.85 -23.72 10.62
C THR A 93 -3.98 -24.71 10.35
N ALA A 94 -4.30 -24.97 9.09
CA ALA A 94 -5.45 -25.78 8.70
C ALA A 94 -5.18 -27.29 8.78
N ALA A 95 -3.97 -27.74 8.46
CA ALA A 95 -3.66 -29.18 8.38
C ALA A 95 -3.94 -29.95 9.69
N PRO A 96 -3.57 -29.45 10.89
CA PRO A 96 -3.87 -30.16 12.14
C PRO A 96 -5.36 -30.31 12.44
N LEU A 97 -6.21 -29.41 11.91
CA LEU A 97 -7.67 -29.50 12.06
C LEU A 97 -8.23 -30.55 11.10
N ILE A 98 -7.81 -30.53 9.84
CA ILE A 98 -8.23 -31.49 8.83
C ILE A 98 -7.81 -32.91 9.21
N GLU A 99 -6.58 -33.10 9.70
CA GLU A 99 -6.09 -34.42 10.14
C GLU A 99 -6.91 -35.02 11.28
N LYS A 100 -7.42 -34.19 12.21
CA LYS A 100 -8.28 -34.64 13.30
C LYS A 100 -9.61 -35.14 12.75
N ASP A 101 -10.29 -34.33 11.95
CA ASP A 101 -11.60 -34.66 11.40
C ASP A 101 -11.55 -35.86 10.44
N VAL A 102 -10.44 -36.05 9.72
CA VAL A 102 -10.21 -37.23 8.89
C VAL A 102 -10.04 -38.49 9.75
N LYS A 103 -9.29 -38.42 10.86
CA LYS A 103 -9.11 -39.55 11.78
C LYS A 103 -10.42 -39.91 12.50
N GLU A 104 -11.25 -38.93 12.79
CA GLU A 104 -12.57 -39.10 13.41
C GLU A 104 -13.65 -39.54 12.40
N GLY A 105 -13.37 -39.51 11.10
CA GLY A 105 -14.31 -39.90 10.05
C GLY A 105 -15.41 -38.87 9.78
N VAL A 106 -15.25 -37.63 10.24
CA VAL A 106 -16.23 -36.53 10.12
C VAL A 106 -15.83 -35.55 9.01
N PHE A 107 -14.77 -35.84 8.26
CA PHE A 107 -14.30 -34.99 7.19
C PHE A 107 -15.27 -34.96 6.00
N ASP A 108 -15.71 -33.75 5.63
CA ASP A 108 -16.55 -33.48 4.48
C ASP A 108 -15.83 -32.52 3.50
N PRO A 109 -15.60 -32.93 2.23
CA PRO A 109 -14.99 -32.09 1.19
C PRO A 109 -15.76 -30.81 0.85
N ASP A 110 -17.09 -30.77 1.05
CA ASP A 110 -17.89 -29.61 0.67
C ASP A 110 -17.90 -28.53 1.78
N ALA A 111 -17.54 -28.91 3.01
CA ALA A 111 -17.56 -28.04 4.19
C ALA A 111 -16.21 -27.34 4.47
N LEU A 112 -15.47 -26.91 3.43
CA LEU A 112 -14.13 -26.32 3.58
C LEU A 112 -14.11 -24.96 4.31
N GLU A 113 -15.23 -24.25 4.29
CA GLU A 113 -15.37 -22.95 4.99
C GLU A 113 -15.13 -23.08 6.50
N LYS A 114 -15.43 -24.26 7.07
CA LYS A 114 -15.13 -24.60 8.47
C LYS A 114 -13.64 -24.45 8.80
N TYR A 115 -12.76 -24.75 7.84
CA TYR A 115 -11.31 -24.66 7.99
C TYR A 115 -10.74 -23.30 7.55
N GLY A 116 -11.61 -22.33 7.23
CA GLY A 116 -11.23 -20.98 6.85
C GLY A 116 -11.00 -20.78 5.34
N PHE A 117 -11.43 -21.73 4.49
CA PHE A 117 -11.42 -21.50 3.05
C PHE A 117 -12.54 -20.53 2.66
N GLU A 118 -12.20 -19.49 1.90
CA GLU A 118 -13.18 -18.56 1.34
C GLU A 118 -13.32 -18.82 -0.16
N SER A 119 -14.46 -19.39 -0.56
CA SER A 119 -14.77 -19.73 -1.95
C SER A 119 -14.84 -18.50 -2.87
N SER A 120 -15.43 -17.41 -2.37
CA SER A 120 -15.53 -16.12 -3.06
C SER A 120 -15.10 -14.96 -2.16
N GLN A 121 -14.50 -13.95 -2.79
CA GLN A 121 -14.09 -12.69 -2.16
C GLN A 121 -15.17 -11.60 -2.27
N GLU A 122 -16.30 -11.89 -2.91
CA GLU A 122 -17.41 -10.96 -3.04
C GLU A 122 -18.09 -10.71 -1.68
N GLY A 123 -18.55 -9.48 -1.45
CA GLY A 123 -19.17 -9.08 -0.18
C GLY A 123 -18.21 -8.89 1.01
N ARG A 124 -16.91 -9.18 0.84
CA ARG A 124 -15.90 -8.96 1.89
C ARG A 124 -15.47 -7.50 1.95
N LEU A 125 -15.32 -6.98 3.17
CA LEU A 125 -14.79 -5.62 3.41
C LEU A 125 -13.34 -5.51 2.91
N PHE A 126 -12.50 -6.47 3.25
CA PHE A 126 -11.11 -6.56 2.82
C PHE A 126 -10.96 -7.71 1.82
N ARG A 127 -10.81 -7.36 0.54
CA ARG A 127 -10.65 -8.30 -0.56
C ARG A 127 -9.18 -8.56 -0.83
N LEU A 128 -8.81 -9.83 -0.98
CA LEU A 128 -7.45 -10.22 -1.33
C LEU A 128 -7.13 -9.96 -2.81
N PHE A 129 -8.08 -10.27 -3.71
CA PHE A 129 -7.94 -10.05 -5.14
C PHE A 129 -9.29 -9.63 -5.79
N PRO A 130 -9.36 -8.50 -6.53
CA PRO A 130 -8.37 -7.43 -6.56
C PRO A 130 -8.29 -6.72 -5.21
N LYS A 131 -7.05 -6.48 -4.75
CA LYS A 131 -6.79 -5.88 -3.43
C LYS A 131 -7.44 -4.49 -3.30
N ASN A 132 -8.24 -4.28 -2.26
CA ASN A 132 -8.97 -3.02 -2.04
C ASN A 132 -8.54 -2.23 -0.79
N PHE A 133 -7.50 -2.65 -0.07
CA PHE A 133 -7.01 -1.99 1.14
C PHE A 133 -5.58 -1.44 0.97
N VAL A 134 -5.22 -0.45 1.78
CA VAL A 134 -3.89 0.18 1.77
C VAL A 134 -2.93 -0.61 2.68
N ARG A 135 -1.61 -0.43 2.49
CA ARG A 135 -0.59 -1.00 3.38
C ARG A 135 -0.40 -0.13 4.62
#